data_AF-A0A5J4UE67-F1
#
_entry.id   AF-A0A5J4UE67-F1
#
_cell.length_a   1.000
_cell.length_b   1.000
_cell.length_c   1.000
_cell.angle_alpha   90.00
_cell.angle_beta   90.00
_cell.angle_gamma   90.00
#
_symmetry.space_group_name_H-M   'P 1'
#
loop_
_entity.id
_entity.type
_entity.pdbx_description
1 polymer ?
#
loop_
_entity_poly.entity_id
_entity_poly.type
_entity_poly.pdbx_seq_one_letter_code
_entity_poly.pdbx_strand_id
1 'polypeptide(L)'
;MKECQQNNGQIKKYITLEKFSKPFVPHITSNKTYRYLLAHNRESEYKATQYYITFRFQTELQKIRGYQYQILTPTAVASTIKAKNYIKTISFDKTQDNFVEKWLDQVFSEALQIRDDNKLADDVPQRYEVHVIGFDCLKSATTLIFKNIKSMKYEIIDRPGSRSCPIHIIVKSTDNSIHLKSIDAKSYVSANMELDDFLRDIGKVELSDDIIRQSQLLLSAIDNRINDYIPYHIDLLQNTSLAKLSCLKKYAFAYKNFNISSCYDPIDNSNPYDLTLEYWKSKVNSYNEQDKRKKRRIDHNIQYDDYEYFHDIFLTQRCHMCQARFTYDNQPTLDRTDNNKSHTKTNVLPCCLYCNNLPMTISNQEVYDSLRNDIVGEKYKDFRLCNKKNVWKHHMANTFLTDKQISENCFIVELEKKRCSCSTPLQVAYFT
;
A
#
# COMPACT_ATOMS: atom_id res chain seq x y z
N MET A 1 -26.34 9.97 -0.03
CA MET A 1 -27.80 10.07 -0.25
C MET A 1 -28.16 10.95 -1.45
N LYS A 2 -27.66 12.20 -1.55
CA LYS A 2 -27.96 13.09 -2.70
C LYS A 2 -27.64 12.49 -4.09
N GLU A 3 -26.51 11.80 -4.24
CA GLU A 3 -26.13 11.13 -5.51
C GLU A 3 -26.99 9.90 -5.84
N CYS A 4 -27.55 9.20 -4.85
CA CYS A 4 -28.40 8.03 -5.09
C CYS A 4 -29.80 8.45 -5.55
N GLN A 5 -30.29 9.57 -5.01
CA GLN A 5 -31.52 10.24 -5.46
C GLN A 5 -31.38 10.78 -6.89
N GLN A 6 -30.22 11.33 -7.27
CA GLN A 6 -29.93 11.74 -8.65
C GLN A 6 -29.89 10.57 -9.65
N ASN A 7 -29.76 9.34 -9.19
CA ASN A 7 -29.64 8.14 -10.03
C ASN A 7 -30.87 7.23 -9.98
N ASN A 8 -32.02 7.72 -9.47
CA ASN A 8 -33.29 6.98 -9.35
C ASN A 8 -33.14 5.59 -8.71
N GLY A 9 -32.20 5.42 -7.78
CA GLY A 9 -31.99 4.12 -7.11
C GLY A 9 -31.42 3.01 -8.01
N GLN A 10 -30.93 3.33 -9.22
CA GLN A 10 -30.26 2.34 -10.05
C GLN A 10 -28.88 1.98 -9.46
N ILE A 11 -28.68 0.67 -9.25
CA ILE A 11 -27.40 0.11 -8.80
C ILE A 11 -26.40 0.21 -9.97
N LYS A 12 -25.50 1.20 -9.92
CA LYS A 12 -24.48 1.42 -10.96
C LYS A 12 -23.20 0.61 -10.78
N LYS A 13 -22.97 0.02 -9.60
CA LYS A 13 -21.72 -0.72 -9.30
C LYS A 13 -21.95 -1.82 -8.27
N TYR A 14 -21.63 -3.05 -8.65
CA TYR A 14 -21.51 -4.18 -7.73
C TYR A 14 -20.09 -4.19 -7.17
N ILE A 15 -19.94 -4.45 -5.86
CA ILE A 15 -18.65 -4.67 -5.22
C ILE A 15 -18.67 -6.08 -4.65
N THR A 16 -17.85 -6.97 -5.23
CA THR A 16 -17.63 -8.31 -4.70
C THR A 16 -16.73 -8.19 -3.47
N LEU A 17 -17.23 -8.60 -2.32
CA LEU A 17 -16.39 -8.77 -1.13
C LEU A 17 -15.69 -10.12 -1.24
N GLU A 18 -14.39 -10.15 -0.95
CA GLU A 18 -13.68 -11.41 -0.84
C GLU A 18 -14.30 -12.28 0.26
N LYS A 19 -14.45 -13.58 -0.02
CA LYS A 19 -15.06 -14.55 0.89
C LYS A 19 -14.20 -14.83 2.14
N PHE A 20 -12.91 -14.48 2.10
CA PHE A 20 -11.94 -14.73 3.16
C PHE A 20 -11.11 -13.48 3.44
N SER A 21 -10.87 -13.16 4.72
CA SER A 21 -9.95 -12.11 5.12
C SER A 21 -8.50 -12.53 4.85
N LYS A 22 -7.85 -11.91 3.86
CA LYS A 22 -6.42 -12.12 3.57
C LYS A 22 -5.55 -11.52 4.69
N PRO A 23 -4.52 -12.23 5.20
CA PRO A 23 -3.57 -11.65 6.13
C PRO A 23 -2.87 -10.46 5.46
N PHE A 24 -2.93 -9.29 6.11
CA PHE A 24 -2.32 -8.07 5.59
C PHE A 24 -1.01 -7.82 6.33
N VAL A 25 0.10 -8.23 5.70
CA VAL A 25 1.45 -7.92 6.19
C VAL A 25 2.02 -6.77 5.35
N PRO A 26 2.05 -5.53 5.87
CA PRO A 26 2.40 -4.30 5.15
C PRO A 26 3.58 -4.40 4.20
N HIS A 27 4.72 -4.89 4.69
CA HIS A 27 5.96 -4.94 3.93
C HIS A 27 5.90 -5.97 2.79
N ILE A 28 5.06 -7.01 2.92
CA ILE A 28 4.83 -8.04 1.89
C ILE A 28 3.76 -7.61 0.88
N THR A 29 2.62 -7.10 1.36
CA THR A 29 1.43 -6.86 0.53
C THR A 29 1.50 -5.51 -0.18
N SER A 30 2.19 -4.51 0.35
CA SER A 30 2.21 -3.17 -0.25
C SER A 30 3.44 -2.88 -1.13
N ASN A 31 4.48 -3.72 -1.04
CA ASN A 31 5.74 -3.54 -1.77
C ASN A 31 6.00 -4.70 -2.74
N LYS A 32 5.90 -4.43 -4.05
CA LYS A 32 6.10 -5.44 -5.10
C LYS A 32 7.53 -6.01 -5.12
N THR A 33 8.51 -5.15 -4.87
CA THR A 33 9.93 -5.52 -4.82
C THR A 33 10.19 -6.47 -3.65
N TYR A 34 9.73 -6.12 -2.44
CA TYR A 34 9.85 -7.00 -1.27
C TYR A 34 9.15 -8.34 -1.52
N ARG A 35 7.94 -8.30 -2.08
CA ARG A 35 7.18 -9.52 -2.39
C ARG A 35 7.92 -10.44 -3.35
N TYR A 36 8.52 -9.88 -4.41
CA TYR A 36 9.34 -10.64 -5.35
C TYR A 36 10.54 -11.28 -4.64
N LEU A 37 11.27 -10.51 -3.84
CA LEU A 37 12.45 -10.99 -3.12
C LEU A 37 12.09 -12.10 -2.14
N LEU A 38 11.00 -11.94 -1.38
CA LEU A 38 10.45 -12.98 -0.51
C LEU A 38 10.12 -14.26 -1.28
N ALA A 39 9.45 -14.15 -2.42
CA ALA A 39 9.05 -15.28 -3.26
C ALA A 39 10.23 -16.12 -3.79
N HIS A 40 11.41 -15.51 -3.86
CA HIS A 40 12.65 -16.12 -4.38
C HIS A 40 13.69 -16.37 -3.28
N ASN A 41 13.32 -16.27 -1.99
CA ASN A 41 14.24 -16.41 -0.85
C ASN A 41 15.43 -15.42 -0.87
N ARG A 42 15.21 -14.22 -1.40
CA ARG A 42 16.21 -13.14 -1.58
C ARG A 42 15.92 -11.92 -0.70
N GLU A 43 15.23 -12.11 0.42
CA GLU A 43 14.80 -11.03 1.33
C GLU A 43 15.97 -10.16 1.83
N SER A 44 17.14 -10.76 2.01
CA SER A 44 18.37 -10.08 2.45
C SER A 44 18.85 -9.00 1.48
N GLU A 45 18.40 -9.03 0.22
CA GLU A 45 18.71 -8.02 -0.78
C GLU A 45 17.83 -6.77 -0.67
N TYR A 46 16.69 -6.86 0.04
CA TYR A 46 15.76 -5.74 0.13
C TYR A 46 16.38 -4.57 0.90
N LYS A 47 16.27 -3.38 0.31
CA LYS A 47 16.67 -2.11 0.93
C LYS A 47 15.54 -1.11 0.71
N ALA A 48 15.16 -0.43 1.79
CA ALA A 48 14.28 0.74 1.67
C ALA A 48 14.99 1.85 0.90
N THR A 49 14.23 2.77 0.32
CA THR A 49 14.76 3.94 -0.38
C THR A 49 15.60 4.79 0.59
N GLN A 50 16.89 4.97 0.31
CA GLN A 50 17.84 5.68 1.20
C GLN A 50 18.34 7.00 0.63
N TYR A 51 18.32 7.14 -0.70
CA TYR A 51 18.89 8.27 -1.41
C TYR A 51 17.79 9.02 -2.15
N TYR A 52 17.79 10.35 -2.02
CA TYR A 52 16.73 11.22 -2.51
C TYR A 52 17.23 12.67 -2.57
N ILE A 53 16.42 13.56 -3.14
CA ILE A 53 16.71 14.99 -3.23
C ILE A 53 15.69 15.72 -2.38
N THR A 54 16.10 16.72 -1.59
CA THR A 54 15.18 17.69 -1.00
C THR A 54 15.25 19.00 -1.76
N PHE A 55 14.17 19.78 -1.74
CA PHE A 55 14.19 21.11 -2.34
C PHE A 55 13.32 22.12 -1.58
N ARG A 56 13.66 23.40 -1.74
CA ARG A 56 12.90 24.55 -1.24
C ARG A 56 12.90 25.64 -2.31
N PHE A 57 11.71 26.16 -2.63
CA PHE A 57 11.56 27.39 -3.38
C PHE A 57 11.35 28.57 -2.42
N GLN A 58 11.97 29.68 -2.74
CA GLN A 58 11.59 30.99 -2.25
C GLN A 58 10.75 31.66 -3.33
N THR A 59 9.62 32.25 -2.94
CA THR A 59 8.64 32.84 -3.85
C THR A 59 8.24 34.21 -3.35
N GLU A 60 8.04 35.14 -4.27
CA GLU A 60 7.51 36.47 -4.00
C GLU A 60 6.16 36.65 -4.70
N LEU A 61 5.28 37.46 -4.08
CA LEU A 61 4.02 37.86 -4.68
C LEU A 61 4.26 39.01 -5.64
N GLN A 62 4.03 38.78 -6.93
CA GLN A 62 4.04 39.84 -7.95
C GLN A 62 2.63 40.31 -8.26
N LYS A 63 2.43 41.64 -8.19
CA LYS A 63 1.24 42.32 -8.73
C LYS A 63 1.47 42.64 -10.19
N ILE A 64 0.77 41.95 -11.09
CA ILE A 64 0.79 42.28 -12.52
C ILE A 64 -0.31 43.33 -12.78
N ARG A 65 0.07 44.47 -13.40
CA ARG A 65 -0.91 45.49 -13.80
C ARG A 65 -1.92 44.88 -14.77
N GLY A 66 -3.21 44.95 -14.43
CA GLY A 66 -4.31 44.40 -15.25
C GLY A 66 -4.85 43.03 -14.79
N TYR A 67 -4.17 42.35 -13.86
CA TYR A 67 -4.69 41.13 -13.23
C TYR A 67 -5.22 41.44 -11.83
N GLN A 68 -6.42 40.92 -11.52
CA GLN A 68 -7.06 41.13 -10.22
C GLN A 68 -6.40 40.30 -9.09
N TYR A 69 -5.58 39.31 -9.45
CA TYR A 69 -4.92 38.38 -8.53
C TYR A 69 -3.40 38.46 -8.60
N GLN A 70 -2.75 38.29 -7.44
CA GLN A 70 -1.29 38.26 -7.30
C GLN A 70 -0.75 36.90 -7.75
N ILE A 71 0.38 36.89 -8.48
CA ILE A 71 1.03 35.67 -8.96
C ILE A 71 2.27 35.41 -8.12
N LEU A 72 2.39 34.19 -7.58
CA LEU A 72 3.60 33.73 -6.90
C LEU A 72 4.66 33.39 -7.95
N THR A 73 5.78 34.08 -7.86
CA THR A 73 6.91 33.92 -8.79
C THR A 73 8.12 33.42 -8.00
N PRO A 74 8.80 32.35 -8.45
CA PRO A 74 9.99 31.87 -7.76
C PRO A 74 11.11 32.90 -7.90
N THR A 75 11.85 33.12 -6.81
CA THR A 75 13.01 34.01 -6.77
C THR A 75 14.31 33.29 -6.49
N ALA A 76 14.24 32.15 -5.80
CA ALA A 76 15.35 31.23 -5.61
C ALA A 76 14.85 29.80 -5.40
N VAL A 77 15.72 28.83 -5.66
CA VAL A 77 15.53 27.42 -5.34
C VAL A 77 16.83 26.85 -4.81
N ALA A 78 16.74 26.09 -3.73
CA ALA A 78 17.84 25.28 -3.22
C ALA A 78 17.44 23.81 -3.20
N SER A 79 18.40 22.92 -3.45
CA SER A 79 18.20 21.49 -3.32
C SER A 79 19.40 20.81 -2.70
N THR A 80 19.13 19.84 -1.85
CA THR A 80 20.16 19.03 -1.21
C THR A 80 20.00 17.59 -1.68
N ILE A 81 21.04 17.10 -2.33
CA ILE A 81 21.15 15.78 -2.93
C ILE A 81 21.79 14.87 -1.90
N LYS A 82 21.07 13.81 -1.52
CA LYS A 82 21.59 12.70 -0.72
C LYS A 82 21.90 11.54 -1.66
N ALA A 83 23.18 11.36 -1.99
CA ALA A 83 23.70 10.20 -2.71
C ALA A 83 24.42 9.26 -1.74
N LYS A 84 24.80 8.07 -2.20
CA LYS A 84 25.47 7.05 -1.39
C LYS A 84 26.79 7.52 -0.78
N ASN A 85 27.57 8.26 -1.56
CA ASN A 85 28.93 8.65 -1.18
C ASN A 85 29.08 10.13 -0.87
N TYR A 86 28.03 10.94 -1.06
CA TYR A 86 28.11 12.39 -0.86
C TYR A 86 26.75 13.01 -0.53
N ILE A 87 26.82 14.15 0.17
CA ILE A 87 25.71 15.10 0.27
C ILE A 87 26.16 16.39 -0.41
N LYS A 88 25.38 16.85 -1.39
CA LYS A 88 25.68 18.04 -2.19
C LYS A 88 24.49 18.99 -2.14
N THR A 89 24.74 20.28 -1.95
CA THR A 89 23.70 21.31 -2.07
C THR A 89 23.93 22.14 -3.33
N ILE A 90 22.86 22.43 -4.06
CA ILE A 90 22.84 23.29 -5.24
C ILE A 90 21.80 24.40 -5.04
N SER A 91 22.04 25.56 -5.61
CA SER A 91 21.12 26.69 -5.54
C SER A 91 21.14 27.52 -6.81
N PHE A 92 19.97 28.03 -7.18
CA PHE A 92 19.75 28.87 -8.35
C PHE A 92 18.80 29.99 -7.97
N ASP A 93 18.96 31.16 -8.57
CA ASP A 93 18.13 32.33 -8.26
C ASP A 93 17.79 33.15 -9.50
N LYS A 94 16.92 34.14 -9.30
CA LYS A 94 16.43 35.04 -10.35
C LYS A 94 17.50 35.89 -11.04
N THR A 95 18.75 35.90 -10.56
CA THR A 95 19.85 36.57 -11.28
C THR A 95 20.29 35.79 -12.52
N GLN A 96 19.92 34.51 -12.60
CA GLN A 96 20.21 33.65 -13.74
C GLN A 96 18.98 33.52 -14.64
N ASP A 97 19.17 33.72 -15.95
CA ASP A 97 18.10 33.44 -16.91
C ASP A 97 17.68 31.97 -16.86
N ASN A 98 16.36 31.74 -16.87
CA ASN A 98 15.73 30.43 -16.80
C ASN A 98 16.24 29.55 -15.64
N PHE A 99 16.52 30.15 -14.48
CA PHE A 99 17.12 29.46 -13.34
C PHE A 99 16.35 28.21 -12.88
N VAL A 100 15.01 28.19 -13.03
CA VAL A 100 14.19 27.01 -12.71
C VAL A 100 14.46 25.84 -13.67
N GLU A 101 14.66 26.13 -14.96
CA GLU A 101 15.02 25.10 -15.94
C GLU A 101 16.45 24.60 -15.72
N LYS A 102 17.40 25.51 -15.45
CA LYS A 102 18.78 25.13 -15.07
C LYS A 102 18.84 24.28 -13.81
N TRP A 103 18.03 24.64 -12.81
CA TRP A 103 17.87 23.84 -11.61
C TRP A 103 17.35 22.44 -11.94
N LEU A 104 16.31 22.34 -12.76
CA LEU A 104 15.72 21.05 -13.14
C LEU A 104 16.70 20.19 -13.95
N ASP A 105 17.45 20.78 -14.88
CA ASP A 105 18.54 20.12 -15.63
C ASP A 105 19.57 19.51 -14.65
N GLN A 106 19.99 20.25 -13.62
CA GLN A 106 20.93 19.74 -12.61
C GLN A 106 20.30 18.65 -11.73
N VAL A 107 19.02 18.79 -11.34
CA VAL A 107 18.32 17.77 -10.54
C VAL A 107 18.20 16.45 -11.32
N PHE A 108 17.88 16.49 -12.62
CA PHE A 108 17.85 15.29 -13.45
C PHE A 108 19.23 14.65 -13.61
N SER A 109 20.29 15.46 -13.72
CA SER A 109 21.67 14.97 -13.77
C SER A 109 22.05 14.20 -12.50
N GLU A 110 21.78 14.78 -11.32
CA GLU A 110 22.05 14.12 -10.02
C GLU A 110 21.14 12.91 -9.78
N ALA A 111 19.92 12.91 -10.33
CA ALA A 111 18.99 11.80 -10.21
C ALA A 111 19.49 10.52 -10.91
N LEU A 112 20.38 10.61 -11.90
CA LEU A 112 21.04 9.44 -12.49
C LEU A 112 21.82 8.66 -11.43
N GLN A 113 22.62 9.36 -10.63
CA GLN A 113 23.39 8.74 -9.56
C GLN A 113 22.47 8.19 -8.45
N ILE A 114 21.44 8.94 -8.06
CA ILE A 114 20.51 8.50 -7.00
C ILE A 114 19.71 7.27 -7.41
N ARG A 115 19.33 7.16 -8.69
CA ARG A 115 18.71 5.96 -9.24
C ARG A 115 19.66 4.78 -9.06
N ASP A 116 20.92 4.92 -9.48
CA ASP A 116 21.90 3.85 -9.43
C ASP A 116 22.24 3.46 -7.98
N ASP A 117 22.25 4.44 -7.07
CA ASP A 117 22.48 4.20 -5.63
C ASP A 117 21.34 3.44 -4.95
N ASN A 118 20.09 3.59 -5.41
CA ASN A 118 18.93 2.84 -4.91
C ASN A 118 18.62 1.57 -5.74
N LYS A 119 19.37 1.31 -6.82
CA LYS A 119 19.09 0.23 -7.76
C LYS A 119 19.30 -1.16 -7.11
N LEU A 120 18.34 -2.05 -7.32
CA LEU A 120 18.46 -3.49 -7.09
C LEU A 120 18.85 -4.23 -8.38
N ALA A 121 19.17 -5.52 -8.27
CA ALA A 121 19.51 -6.36 -9.42
C ALA A 121 18.45 -6.26 -10.54
N ASP A 122 18.90 -6.33 -11.80
CA ASP A 122 18.07 -6.03 -12.98
C ASP A 122 16.85 -6.95 -13.15
N ASP A 123 16.91 -8.14 -12.56
CA ASP A 123 15.83 -9.12 -12.55
C ASP A 123 14.75 -8.84 -11.50
N VAL A 124 15.00 -7.91 -10.56
CA VAL A 124 14.07 -7.55 -9.50
C VAL A 124 13.10 -6.46 -9.98
N PRO A 125 11.77 -6.67 -9.91
CA PRO A 125 10.80 -5.64 -10.23
C PRO A 125 10.93 -4.43 -9.30
N GLN A 126 11.30 -3.27 -9.86
CA GLN A 126 11.50 -2.03 -9.12
C GLN A 126 10.96 -0.82 -9.89
N ARG A 127 10.66 0.26 -9.15
CA ARG A 127 10.30 1.55 -9.75
C ARG A 127 11.55 2.40 -9.93
N TYR A 128 11.71 2.98 -11.10
CA TYR A 128 12.84 3.87 -11.43
C TYR A 128 12.58 5.34 -11.08
N GLU A 129 11.71 5.58 -10.09
CA GLU A 129 11.31 6.92 -9.65
C GLU A 129 12.33 7.45 -8.62
N VAL A 130 12.93 8.60 -8.89
CA VAL A 130 13.78 9.31 -7.92
C VAL A 130 12.92 10.30 -7.13
N HIS A 131 12.94 10.19 -5.81
CA HIS A 131 12.12 11.03 -4.94
C HIS A 131 12.74 12.43 -4.78
N VAL A 132 11.93 13.46 -5.04
CA VAL A 132 12.29 14.88 -4.88
C VAL A 132 11.31 15.50 -3.89
N ILE A 133 11.78 15.84 -2.70
CA ILE A 133 10.93 16.07 -1.53
C ILE A 133 10.96 17.54 -1.14
N GLY A 134 9.80 18.18 -1.15
CA GLY A 134 9.60 19.51 -0.59
C GLY A 134 8.72 19.46 0.66
N PHE A 135 8.57 20.59 1.36
CA PHE A 135 7.62 20.72 2.46
C PHE A 135 6.58 21.80 2.11
N ASP A 136 5.31 21.44 2.24
CA ASP A 136 4.15 22.24 1.81
C ASP A 136 4.28 22.72 0.36
N CYS A 137 4.82 21.86 -0.51
CA CYS A 137 5.13 22.20 -1.88
C CYS A 137 3.98 21.85 -2.84
N LEU A 138 3.18 20.81 -2.56
CA LEU A 138 2.17 20.35 -3.51
C LEU A 138 0.86 21.14 -3.42
N LYS A 139 0.61 21.82 -2.30
CA LYS A 139 -0.53 22.73 -2.12
C LYS A 139 -0.19 24.21 -2.35
N SER A 140 1.05 24.51 -2.77
CA SER A 140 1.57 25.87 -2.86
C SER A 140 1.98 26.28 -4.28
N ALA A 141 2.65 27.43 -4.38
CA ALA A 141 3.21 27.98 -5.62
C ALA A 141 4.08 26.99 -6.40
N THR A 142 4.73 26.05 -5.72
CA THR A 142 5.60 25.06 -6.34
C THR A 142 4.85 24.20 -7.38
N THR A 143 3.60 23.82 -7.10
CA THR A 143 2.76 23.09 -8.08
C THR A 143 2.49 23.93 -9.33
N LEU A 144 2.33 25.25 -9.18
CA LEU A 144 2.18 26.15 -10.32
C LEU A 144 3.49 26.30 -11.09
N ILE A 145 4.63 26.34 -10.39
CA ILE A 145 5.96 26.38 -11.01
C ILE A 145 6.14 25.17 -11.91
N PHE A 146 5.96 23.95 -11.40
CA PHE A 146 6.06 22.72 -12.22
C PHE A 146 5.10 22.72 -13.41
N LYS A 147 3.87 23.22 -13.26
CA LYS A 147 2.90 23.32 -14.37
C LYS A 147 3.27 24.34 -15.43
N ASN A 148 3.99 25.39 -15.04
CA ASN A 148 4.36 26.49 -15.92
C ASN A 148 5.74 26.30 -16.55
N ILE A 149 6.41 25.16 -16.32
CA ILE A 149 7.63 24.79 -17.04
C ILE A 149 7.26 24.61 -18.52
N LYS A 150 7.55 25.64 -19.32
CA LYS A 150 7.39 25.62 -20.77
C LYS A 150 8.69 25.14 -21.42
N SER A 151 9.04 23.88 -21.18
CA SER A 151 10.21 23.26 -21.80
C SER A 151 9.79 22.04 -22.60
N MET A 152 10.31 21.90 -23.82
CA MET A 152 10.12 20.68 -24.61
C MET A 152 10.90 19.50 -24.02
N LYS A 153 11.81 19.75 -23.07
CA LYS A 153 12.62 18.70 -22.43
C LYS A 153 11.85 17.89 -21.39
N TYR A 154 10.79 18.45 -20.81
CA TYR A 154 10.14 17.90 -19.61
C TYR A 154 8.65 17.68 -19.80
N GLU A 155 8.18 16.49 -19.41
CA GLU A 155 6.79 16.08 -19.52
C GLU A 155 6.25 15.63 -18.15
N ILE A 156 5.10 16.15 -17.74
CA ILE A 156 4.39 15.66 -16.56
C ILE A 156 3.55 14.44 -16.95
N ILE A 157 3.96 13.26 -16.51
CA ILE A 157 3.34 11.98 -16.92
C ILE A 157 2.30 11.46 -15.91
N ASP A 158 2.38 11.87 -14.63
CA ASP A 158 1.42 11.47 -13.61
C ASP A 158 1.25 12.55 -12.53
N ARG A 159 0.01 12.76 -12.08
CA ARG A 159 -0.34 13.75 -11.04
C ARG A 159 -1.72 13.47 -10.40
N PRO A 160 -1.85 12.40 -9.61
CA PRO A 160 -3.13 12.04 -9.00
C PRO A 160 -3.56 13.07 -7.96
N GLY A 161 -4.86 13.23 -7.77
CA GLY A 161 -5.44 14.21 -6.84
C GLY A 161 -6.15 15.36 -7.54
N SER A 162 -6.55 16.37 -6.75
CA SER A 162 -7.25 17.53 -7.30
C SER A 162 -6.29 18.43 -8.07
N ARG A 163 -6.83 19.30 -8.95
CA ARG A 163 -6.00 20.23 -9.73
C ARG A 163 -5.13 21.15 -8.85
N SER A 164 -5.59 21.51 -7.66
CA SER A 164 -4.88 22.41 -6.74
C SER A 164 -4.03 21.68 -5.69
N CYS A 165 -4.33 20.40 -5.41
CA CYS A 165 -3.66 19.63 -4.39
C CYS A 165 -3.34 18.21 -4.92
N PRO A 166 -2.38 18.07 -5.85
CA PRO A 166 -1.89 16.75 -6.25
C PRO A 166 -1.26 16.02 -5.06
N ILE A 167 -1.34 14.70 -5.06
CA ILE A 167 -0.72 13.81 -4.07
C ILE A 167 0.79 13.72 -4.32
N HIS A 168 1.17 13.64 -5.60
CA HIS A 168 2.54 13.70 -6.09
C HIS A 168 2.51 14.23 -7.54
N ILE A 169 3.68 14.61 -8.06
CA ILE A 169 3.87 14.97 -9.48
C ILE A 169 5.03 14.12 -10.01
N ILE A 170 4.83 13.43 -11.13
CA ILE A 170 5.89 12.70 -11.83
C ILE A 170 6.27 13.46 -13.09
N VAL A 171 7.52 13.86 -13.16
CA VAL A 171 8.12 14.54 -14.32
C VAL A 171 9.13 13.60 -14.97
N LYS A 172 9.01 13.45 -16.29
CA LYS A 172 9.91 12.69 -17.14
C LYS A 172 10.73 13.66 -17.98
N SER A 173 12.02 13.35 -18.16
CA SER A 173 12.85 14.00 -19.17
C SER A 173 12.70 13.28 -20.51
N THR A 174 12.69 14.03 -21.61
CA THR A 174 12.71 13.47 -22.97
C THR A 174 14.06 12.83 -23.31
N ASP A 175 15.14 13.30 -22.71
CA ASP A 175 16.51 12.85 -22.97
C ASP A 175 16.90 11.63 -22.12
N ASN A 176 16.26 11.44 -20.95
CA ASN A 176 16.62 10.41 -19.99
C ASN A 176 15.42 9.52 -19.62
N SER A 177 15.67 8.24 -19.38
CA SER A 177 14.63 7.28 -18.93
C SER A 177 14.21 7.43 -17.46
N ILE A 178 14.66 8.49 -16.77
CA ILE A 178 14.41 8.72 -15.35
C ILE A 178 13.14 9.52 -15.14
N HIS A 179 12.40 9.15 -14.10
CA HIS A 179 11.25 9.88 -13.62
C HIS A 179 11.58 10.51 -12.26
N LEU A 180 11.40 11.83 -12.15
CA LEU A 180 11.42 12.52 -10.87
C LEU A 180 10.02 12.49 -10.28
N LYS A 181 9.90 12.03 -9.05
CA LYS A 181 8.65 12.00 -8.31
C LYS A 181 8.70 13.01 -7.18
N SER A 182 8.03 14.13 -7.40
CA SER A 182 7.88 15.17 -6.41
C SER A 182 6.81 14.80 -5.39
N ILE A 183 7.21 14.74 -4.12
CA ILE A 183 6.34 14.44 -2.99
C ILE A 183 6.39 15.56 -1.95
N ASP A 184 5.32 15.68 -1.17
CA ASP A 184 5.22 16.67 -0.11
C ASP A 184 5.44 16.02 1.26
N ALA A 185 6.49 16.41 1.97
CA ALA A 185 6.75 15.96 3.33
C ALA A 185 5.62 16.34 4.30
N LYS A 186 4.82 17.38 4.00
CA LYS A 186 3.61 17.72 4.78
C LYS A 186 2.57 16.60 4.74
N SER A 187 2.63 15.68 3.77
CA SER A 187 1.78 14.48 3.73
C SER A 187 2.09 13.46 4.83
N TYR A 188 3.27 13.55 5.46
CA TYR A 188 3.74 12.66 6.53
C TYR A 188 3.44 13.17 7.94
N VAL A 189 2.78 14.31 8.07
CA VAL A 189 2.49 15.00 9.32
C VAL A 189 1.05 15.52 9.36
N SER A 190 0.66 16.14 10.47
CA SER A 190 -0.68 16.70 10.62
C SER A 190 -0.86 17.92 9.70
N ALA A 191 -2.10 18.19 9.29
CA ALA A 191 -2.41 19.25 8.33
C ALA A 191 -2.02 20.66 8.81
N ASN A 192 -1.95 20.86 10.14
CA ASN A 192 -1.58 22.10 10.80
C ASN A 192 -0.10 22.19 11.15
N MET A 193 0.73 21.22 10.77
CA MET A 193 2.16 21.28 11.01
C MET A 193 2.81 22.26 10.03
N GLU A 194 3.46 23.28 10.57
CA GLU A 194 4.25 24.25 9.81
C GLU A 194 5.71 23.79 9.70
N LEU A 195 6.47 24.44 8.81
CA LEU A 195 7.85 24.04 8.53
C LEU A 195 8.73 24.14 9.78
N ASP A 196 8.62 25.24 10.55
CA ASP A 196 9.41 25.41 11.77
C ASP A 196 9.12 24.30 12.79
N ASP A 197 7.84 23.99 13.02
CA ASP A 197 7.44 22.89 13.90
C ASP A 197 7.93 21.54 13.38
N PHE A 198 7.89 21.30 12.07
CA PHE A 198 8.41 20.07 11.48
C PHE A 198 9.92 19.92 11.70
N LEU A 199 10.68 20.99 11.47
CA LEU A 199 12.13 21.00 11.67
C LEU A 199 12.50 20.81 13.14
N ARG A 200 11.79 21.47 14.05
CA ARG A 200 12.04 21.39 15.49
C ARG A 200 11.62 20.04 16.07
N ASP A 201 10.39 19.59 15.79
CA ASP A 201 9.79 18.43 16.43
C ASP A 201 10.30 17.11 15.83
N ILE A 202 10.47 17.06 14.50
CA ILE A 202 10.93 15.86 13.77
C ILE A 202 12.42 15.96 13.44
N GLY A 203 12.86 17.08 12.88
CA GLY A 203 14.26 17.29 12.50
C GLY A 203 15.22 17.50 13.66
N LYS A 204 14.72 17.89 14.84
CA LYS A 204 15.55 18.28 16.00
C LYS A 204 16.53 19.40 15.65
N VAL A 205 16.09 20.32 14.79
CA VAL A 205 16.88 21.45 14.28
C VAL A 205 16.01 22.71 14.24
N GLU A 206 16.63 23.88 14.32
CA GLU A 206 15.94 25.17 14.26
C GLU A 206 15.87 25.71 12.83
N LEU A 207 14.79 26.43 12.49
CA LEU A 207 14.63 27.06 11.19
C LEU A 207 15.72 28.11 10.95
N SER A 208 16.20 28.18 9.72
CA SER A 208 17.15 29.20 9.25
C SER A 208 16.50 30.05 8.16
N ASP A 209 16.86 31.33 8.07
CA ASP A 209 16.39 32.22 7.01
C ASP A 209 17.06 31.94 5.65
N ASP A 210 18.23 31.30 5.66
CA ASP A 210 18.94 30.94 4.44
C ASP A 210 18.30 29.73 3.74
N ILE A 211 17.89 29.90 2.48
CA ILE A 211 17.20 28.85 1.70
C ILE A 211 18.09 27.62 1.48
N ILE A 212 19.41 27.81 1.33
CA ILE A 212 20.38 26.72 1.21
C ILE A 212 20.35 25.89 2.49
N ARG A 213 20.46 26.56 3.64
CA ARG A 213 20.35 25.91 4.94
C ARG A 213 18.99 25.24 5.14
N GLN A 214 17.87 25.86 4.77
CA GLN A 214 16.54 25.25 4.87
C GLN A 214 16.45 23.92 4.11
N SER A 215 17.04 23.82 2.90
CA SER A 215 17.04 22.57 2.14
C SER A 215 17.84 21.46 2.85
N GLN A 216 18.97 21.80 3.48
CA GLN A 216 19.76 20.85 4.27
C GLN A 216 19.02 20.40 5.54
N LEU A 217 18.40 21.33 6.26
CA LEU A 217 17.62 21.02 7.46
C LEU A 217 16.41 20.13 7.14
N LEU A 218 15.76 20.36 5.99
CA LEU A 218 14.69 19.51 5.50
C LEU A 218 15.16 18.08 5.23
N LEU A 219 16.39 17.90 4.71
CA LEU A 219 16.98 16.56 4.54
C LEU A 219 17.13 15.85 5.88
N SER A 220 17.68 16.51 6.90
CA SER A 220 17.82 15.94 8.24
C SER A 220 16.46 15.57 8.85
N ALA A 221 15.44 16.40 8.67
CA ALA A 221 14.09 16.12 9.16
C ALA A 221 13.45 14.92 8.46
N ILE A 222 13.63 14.77 7.15
CA ILE A 222 13.16 13.60 6.42
C ILE A 222 13.93 12.35 6.83
N ASP A 223 15.23 12.44 7.08
CA ASP A 223 16.04 11.31 7.55
C ASP A 223 15.57 10.79 8.91
N ASN A 224 15.35 11.69 9.87
CA ASN A 224 14.75 11.31 11.15
C ASN A 224 13.39 10.65 10.95
N ARG A 225 12.58 11.19 10.02
CA ARG A 225 11.28 10.62 9.72
C ARG A 225 11.37 9.24 9.06
N ILE A 226 12.34 8.97 8.21
CA ILE A 226 12.59 7.64 7.65
C ILE A 226 12.99 6.68 8.77
N ASN A 227 13.88 7.12 9.66
CA ASN A 227 14.38 6.33 10.78
C ASN A 227 13.26 5.87 11.74
N ASP A 228 12.21 6.68 11.94
CA ASP A 228 11.01 6.31 12.72
C ASP A 228 10.31 5.03 12.20
N TYR A 229 10.46 4.73 10.90
CA TYR A 229 9.76 3.65 10.21
C TYR A 229 10.62 2.41 9.93
N ILE A 230 11.94 2.52 10.08
CA ILE A 230 12.89 1.40 9.92
C ILE A 230 12.54 0.19 10.80
N PRO A 231 12.24 0.35 12.12
CA PRO A 231 11.90 -0.79 12.99
C PRO A 231 10.64 -1.57 12.58
N TYR A 232 9.83 -1.00 11.68
CA TYR A 232 8.59 -1.60 11.19
C TYR A 232 8.72 -2.18 9.78
N HIS A 233 9.93 -2.14 9.19
CA HIS A 233 10.20 -2.51 7.80
C HIS A 233 9.31 -1.75 6.80
N ILE A 234 9.04 -0.47 7.07
CA ILE A 234 8.22 0.40 6.22
C ILE A 234 9.14 1.37 5.48
N ASP A 235 9.16 1.28 4.15
CA ASP A 235 9.75 2.31 3.31
C ASP A 235 8.83 3.55 3.30
N LEU A 236 9.28 4.63 3.95
CA LEU A 236 8.52 5.87 4.05
C LEU A 236 8.20 6.45 2.66
N LEU A 237 9.19 6.49 1.75
CA LEU A 237 9.10 7.23 0.49
C LEU A 237 8.21 6.53 -0.55
N GLN A 238 8.07 5.21 -0.43
CA GLN A 238 7.09 4.44 -1.22
C GLN A 238 5.63 4.65 -0.79
N ASN A 239 5.41 5.39 0.30
CA ASN A 239 4.09 5.72 0.83
C ASN A 239 3.91 7.25 0.79
N THR A 240 2.71 7.71 0.43
CA THR A 240 2.44 9.14 0.19
C THR A 240 1.44 9.75 1.16
N SER A 241 1.04 9.03 2.21
CA SER A 241 0.11 9.56 3.21
C SER A 241 0.37 9.04 4.62
N LEU A 242 0.26 9.94 5.59
CA LEU A 242 0.32 9.62 7.02
C LEU A 242 -0.74 8.57 7.42
N ALA A 243 -1.94 8.63 6.84
CA ALA A 243 -2.99 7.65 7.11
C ALA A 243 -2.55 6.23 6.74
N LYS A 244 -1.99 6.06 5.53
CA LYS A 244 -1.43 4.78 5.08
C LYS A 244 -0.30 4.34 6.00
N LEU A 245 0.65 5.22 6.30
CA LEU A 245 1.77 4.92 7.21
C LEU A 245 1.31 4.49 8.61
N SER A 246 0.28 5.14 9.16
CA SER A 246 -0.33 4.78 10.44
C SER A 246 -0.94 3.37 10.40
N CYS A 247 -1.67 3.04 9.32
CA CYS A 247 -2.17 1.70 9.11
C CYS A 247 -1.04 0.67 9.01
N LEU A 248 -0.02 0.92 8.17
CA LEU A 248 1.12 0.01 8.01
C LEU A 248 1.82 -0.23 9.36
N LYS A 249 2.04 0.83 10.16
CA LYS A 249 2.64 0.71 11.50
C LYS A 249 1.78 -0.13 12.45
N LYS A 250 0.46 0.05 12.45
CA LYS A 250 -0.47 -0.75 13.25
C LYS A 250 -0.39 -2.24 12.90
N TYR A 251 -0.36 -2.55 11.61
CA TYR A 251 -0.27 -3.92 11.14
C TYR A 251 1.11 -4.53 11.41
N ALA A 252 2.19 -3.75 11.24
CA ALA A 252 3.54 -4.20 11.63
C ALA A 252 3.59 -4.61 13.11
N PHE A 253 2.90 -3.88 13.99
CA PHE A 253 2.77 -4.26 15.40
C PHE A 253 1.91 -5.51 15.60
N ALA A 254 0.77 -5.63 14.91
CA ALA A 254 -0.13 -6.78 15.03
C ALA A 254 0.53 -8.09 14.56
N TYR A 255 1.38 -8.01 13.54
CA TYR A 255 2.09 -9.13 12.94
C TYR A 255 3.57 -9.20 13.36
N LYS A 256 3.98 -8.53 14.44
CA LYS A 256 5.40 -8.51 14.86
C LYS A 256 5.99 -9.90 15.19
N ASN A 257 5.12 -10.83 15.60
CA ASN A 257 5.47 -12.23 15.91
C ASN A 257 5.10 -13.17 14.75
N PHE A 258 4.66 -12.63 13.61
CA PHE A 258 4.37 -13.42 12.43
C PHE A 258 5.69 -13.80 11.75
N ASN A 259 5.90 -15.09 11.60
CA ASN A 259 7.02 -15.70 10.93
C ASN A 259 6.44 -16.61 9.85
N ILE A 260 6.67 -16.24 8.59
CA ILE A 260 6.16 -16.98 7.45
C ILE A 260 6.67 -18.44 7.40
N SER A 261 7.84 -18.69 7.99
CA SER A 261 8.47 -20.02 8.07
C SER A 261 8.03 -20.82 9.30
N SER A 262 7.28 -20.22 10.21
CA SER A 262 6.75 -20.93 11.37
C SER A 262 5.53 -21.77 10.97
N CYS A 263 5.53 -23.04 11.37
CA CYS A 263 4.30 -23.82 11.43
C CYS A 263 3.48 -23.33 12.63
N TYR A 264 2.43 -22.57 12.34
CA TYR A 264 1.40 -22.29 13.34
C TYR A 264 0.47 -23.49 13.39
N ASP A 265 0.33 -24.10 14.56
CA ASP A 265 -0.75 -25.05 14.86
C ASP A 265 -1.93 -24.26 15.40
N PRO A 266 -2.84 -23.73 14.55
CA PRO A 266 -4.02 -23.06 15.05
C PRO A 266 -4.79 -24.04 15.93
N ILE A 267 -5.16 -23.59 17.13
CA ILE A 267 -6.10 -24.32 17.98
C ILE A 267 -7.44 -24.27 17.25
N ASP A 268 -7.72 -25.34 16.50
CA ASP A 268 -8.95 -25.50 15.75
C ASP A 268 -9.90 -26.41 16.52
N ASN A 269 -10.85 -25.80 17.22
CA ASN A 269 -11.90 -26.51 17.96
C ASN A 269 -13.06 -26.94 17.04
N SER A 270 -12.94 -26.72 15.72
CA SER A 270 -13.97 -27.11 14.78
C SER A 270 -14.05 -28.62 14.67
N ASN A 271 -15.26 -29.12 14.47
CA ASN A 271 -15.45 -30.54 14.22
C ASN A 271 -14.77 -30.93 12.89
N PRO A 272 -14.07 -32.09 12.86
CA PRO A 272 -13.56 -32.65 11.63
C PRO A 272 -14.67 -32.78 10.58
N TYR A 273 -14.33 -32.60 9.31
CA TYR A 273 -15.25 -32.86 8.24
C TYR A 273 -15.53 -34.37 8.14
N ASP A 274 -16.77 -34.76 8.41
CA ASP A 274 -17.22 -36.14 8.24
C ASP A 274 -17.81 -36.32 6.83
N LEU A 275 -17.15 -37.12 5.99
CA LEU A 275 -17.54 -37.34 4.60
C LEU A 275 -18.78 -38.25 4.53
N THR A 276 -19.89 -37.73 4.02
CA THR A 276 -21.09 -38.56 3.79
C THR A 276 -20.98 -39.35 2.47
N LEU A 277 -21.54 -40.56 2.46
CA LEU A 277 -21.55 -41.41 1.26
C LEU A 277 -22.28 -40.76 0.08
N GLU A 278 -23.35 -40.01 0.34
CA GLU A 278 -24.10 -39.28 -0.69
C GLU A 278 -23.25 -38.16 -1.33
N TYR A 279 -22.54 -37.40 -0.49
CA TYR A 279 -21.63 -36.37 -0.98
C TYR A 279 -20.48 -36.99 -1.77
N TRP A 280 -19.91 -38.10 -1.30
CA TRP A 280 -18.87 -38.84 -2.03
C TRP A 280 -19.32 -39.25 -3.43
N LYS A 281 -20.52 -39.83 -3.57
CA LYS A 281 -21.10 -40.18 -4.88
C LYS A 281 -21.22 -38.97 -5.80
N SER A 282 -21.69 -37.83 -5.28
CA SER A 282 -21.75 -36.57 -6.02
C SER A 282 -20.36 -36.09 -6.49
N LYS A 283 -19.35 -36.20 -5.63
CA LYS A 283 -17.96 -35.84 -5.95
C LYS A 283 -17.36 -36.74 -7.02
N VAL A 284 -17.50 -38.07 -6.92
CA VAL A 284 -17.04 -39.02 -7.94
C VAL A 284 -17.65 -38.71 -9.31
N ASN A 285 -18.95 -38.42 -9.37
CA ASN A 285 -19.61 -37.99 -10.61
C ASN A 285 -19.01 -36.69 -11.17
N SER A 286 -18.74 -35.71 -10.31
CA SER A 286 -18.08 -34.47 -10.72
C SER A 286 -16.70 -34.73 -11.32
N TYR A 287 -15.87 -35.58 -10.71
CA TYR A 287 -14.53 -35.90 -11.20
C TYR A 287 -14.57 -36.64 -12.55
N ASN A 288 -15.50 -37.59 -12.71
CA ASN A 288 -15.73 -38.28 -13.98
C ASN A 288 -16.12 -37.31 -15.11
N GLU A 289 -17.03 -36.39 -14.85
CA GLU A 289 -17.42 -35.37 -15.83
C GLU A 289 -16.27 -34.41 -16.18
N GLN A 290 -15.45 -34.03 -15.20
CA GLN A 290 -14.26 -33.21 -15.44
C GLN A 290 -13.25 -33.90 -16.35
N ASP A 291 -12.97 -35.18 -16.11
CA ASP A 291 -12.02 -35.97 -16.90
C ASP A 291 -12.55 -36.26 -18.31
N LYS A 292 -13.85 -36.56 -18.43
CA LYS A 292 -14.54 -36.71 -19.72
C LYS A 292 -14.46 -35.43 -20.57
N ARG A 293 -14.74 -34.25 -19.99
CA ARG A 293 -14.64 -32.95 -20.69
C ARG A 293 -13.24 -32.67 -21.21
N LYS A 294 -12.21 -33.18 -20.53
CA LYS A 294 -10.80 -33.04 -20.92
C LYS A 294 -10.27 -34.24 -21.70
N LYS A 295 -11.15 -35.15 -22.16
CA LYS A 295 -10.84 -36.33 -22.96
C LYS A 295 -9.81 -37.27 -22.31
N ARG A 296 -9.83 -37.39 -20.97
CA ARG A 296 -9.00 -38.34 -20.23
C ARG A 296 -9.70 -39.70 -20.09
N ARG A 297 -8.93 -40.77 -19.81
CA ARG A 297 -9.48 -42.11 -19.58
C ARG A 297 -10.21 -42.18 -18.23
N ILE A 298 -11.45 -42.64 -18.18
CA ILE A 298 -12.27 -42.65 -16.96
C ILE A 298 -12.49 -44.06 -16.37
N ASP A 299 -12.05 -45.10 -17.07
CA ASP A 299 -12.14 -46.50 -16.67
C ASP A 299 -11.32 -46.83 -15.41
N HIS A 300 -10.28 -46.05 -15.12
CA HIS A 300 -9.42 -46.20 -13.94
C HIS A 300 -9.66 -45.10 -12.89
N ASN A 301 -10.75 -44.32 -13.00
CA ASN A 301 -11.02 -43.25 -12.06
C ASN A 301 -11.41 -43.79 -10.69
N ILE A 302 -11.34 -42.94 -9.66
CA ILE A 302 -11.95 -43.20 -8.36
C ILE A 302 -13.42 -43.58 -8.48
N GLN A 303 -13.84 -44.54 -7.66
CA GLN A 303 -15.16 -45.16 -7.69
C GLN A 303 -15.93 -44.89 -6.40
N TYR A 304 -17.22 -45.21 -6.40
CA TYR A 304 -18.05 -45.12 -5.19
C TYR A 304 -17.53 -46.02 -4.07
N ASP A 305 -16.99 -47.19 -4.41
CA ASP A 305 -16.46 -48.18 -3.45
C ASP A 305 -15.18 -47.71 -2.76
N ASP A 306 -14.57 -46.61 -3.21
CA ASP A 306 -13.42 -45.98 -2.56
C ASP A 306 -13.81 -45.11 -1.36
N TYR A 307 -15.08 -45.11 -0.96
CA TYR A 307 -15.62 -44.26 0.11
C TYR A 307 -14.83 -44.38 1.41
N GLU A 308 -14.65 -45.58 1.94
CA GLU A 308 -13.99 -45.79 3.25
C GLU A 308 -12.55 -45.27 3.22
N TYR A 309 -11.84 -45.49 2.11
CA TYR A 309 -10.47 -45.01 1.92
C TYR A 309 -10.40 -43.48 1.97
N PHE A 310 -11.28 -42.76 1.26
CA PHE A 310 -11.24 -41.30 1.24
C PHE A 310 -11.89 -40.65 2.47
N HIS A 311 -12.82 -41.35 3.12
CA HIS A 311 -13.37 -40.96 4.41
C HIS A 311 -12.26 -40.91 5.47
N ASP A 312 -11.48 -41.98 5.60
CA ASP A 312 -10.35 -42.05 6.54
C ASP A 312 -9.27 -41.01 6.20
N ILE A 313 -8.95 -40.82 4.91
CA ILE A 313 -8.01 -39.78 4.47
C ILE A 313 -8.46 -38.39 4.91
N PHE A 314 -9.73 -38.01 4.73
CA PHE A 314 -10.18 -36.67 5.08
C PHE A 314 -10.31 -36.45 6.60
N LEU A 315 -10.46 -37.52 7.37
CA LEU A 315 -10.46 -37.44 8.84
C LEU A 315 -9.04 -37.36 9.42
N THR A 316 -8.11 -38.13 8.88
CA THR A 316 -6.76 -38.30 9.45
C THR A 316 -5.71 -37.38 8.83
N GLN A 317 -5.85 -37.06 7.53
CA GLN A 317 -4.88 -36.24 6.81
C GLN A 317 -5.29 -34.77 6.75
N ARG A 318 -4.33 -33.96 6.33
CA ARG A 318 -4.47 -32.51 6.13
C ARG A 318 -4.38 -32.19 4.66
N CYS A 319 -4.77 -30.97 4.29
CA CYS A 319 -4.53 -30.47 2.95
C CYS A 319 -3.04 -30.57 2.59
N HIS A 320 -2.72 -31.27 1.52
CA HIS A 320 -1.36 -31.47 1.03
C HIS A 320 -0.60 -30.14 0.78
N MET A 321 -1.31 -29.08 0.38
CA MET A 321 -0.69 -27.77 0.08
C MET A 321 -0.54 -26.89 1.33
N CYS A 322 -1.62 -26.64 2.07
CA CYS A 322 -1.62 -25.67 3.19
C CYS A 322 -1.56 -26.30 4.59
N GLN A 323 -1.58 -27.63 4.68
CA GLN A 323 -1.55 -28.39 5.94
C GLN A 323 -2.72 -28.12 6.90
N ALA A 324 -3.77 -27.41 6.44
CA ALA A 324 -4.99 -27.21 7.19
C ALA A 324 -5.80 -28.51 7.33
N ARG A 325 -6.46 -28.69 8.48
CA ARG A 325 -7.42 -29.78 8.70
C ARG A 325 -8.68 -29.56 7.88
N PHE A 326 -9.36 -30.64 7.54
CA PHE A 326 -10.66 -30.56 6.87
C PHE A 326 -11.77 -30.36 7.90
N THR A 327 -12.60 -29.35 7.65
CA THR A 327 -13.75 -28.99 8.49
C THR A 327 -14.93 -28.63 7.58
N TYR A 328 -16.12 -28.41 8.14
CA TYR A 328 -17.28 -27.98 7.33
C TYR A 328 -17.06 -26.63 6.63
N ASP A 329 -16.24 -25.75 7.22
CA ASP A 329 -15.83 -24.47 6.63
C ASP A 329 -14.65 -24.62 5.65
N ASN A 330 -13.78 -25.62 5.88
CA ASN A 330 -12.64 -25.97 5.03
C ASN A 330 -12.81 -27.36 4.39
N GLN A 331 -13.76 -27.48 3.47
CA GLN A 331 -14.12 -28.78 2.89
C GLN A 331 -13.02 -29.39 2.01
N PRO A 332 -12.83 -30.72 2.07
CA PRO A 332 -11.85 -31.42 1.27
C PRO A 332 -12.26 -31.54 -0.20
N THR A 333 -11.26 -31.61 -1.05
CA THR A 333 -11.31 -31.97 -2.46
C THR A 333 -10.11 -32.87 -2.79
N LEU A 334 -10.08 -33.41 -4.00
CA LEU A 334 -8.93 -34.16 -4.51
C LEU A 334 -8.24 -33.33 -5.56
N ASP A 335 -6.98 -32.97 -5.29
CA ASP A 335 -6.10 -32.31 -6.24
C ASP A 335 -5.30 -33.35 -7.01
N ARG A 336 -5.06 -33.11 -8.30
CA ARG A 336 -4.30 -34.03 -9.15
C ARG A 336 -2.83 -33.65 -9.14
N THR A 337 -1.98 -34.62 -8.86
CA THR A 337 -0.53 -34.42 -8.96
C THR A 337 -0.08 -34.24 -10.41
N ASP A 338 -0.70 -34.97 -11.35
CA ASP A 338 -0.53 -34.76 -12.80
C ASP A 338 -1.89 -34.41 -13.44
N ASN A 339 -2.02 -33.17 -13.90
CA ASN A 339 -3.22 -32.65 -14.55
C ASN A 339 -3.51 -33.29 -15.92
N ASN A 340 -2.57 -34.02 -16.52
CA ASN A 340 -2.82 -34.78 -17.75
C ASN A 340 -3.40 -36.16 -17.49
N LYS A 341 -3.34 -36.65 -16.25
CA LYS A 341 -3.90 -37.92 -15.81
C LYS A 341 -5.26 -37.74 -15.13
N SER A 342 -6.03 -38.82 -15.08
CA SER A 342 -7.35 -38.84 -14.44
C SER A 342 -7.22 -38.92 -12.92
N HIS A 343 -8.33 -38.78 -12.20
CA HIS A 343 -8.37 -38.91 -10.74
C HIS A 343 -8.26 -40.38 -10.30
N THR A 344 -7.07 -40.97 -10.38
CA THR A 344 -6.78 -42.29 -9.80
C THR A 344 -6.27 -42.13 -8.36
N LYS A 345 -6.40 -43.15 -7.50
CA LYS A 345 -5.89 -43.11 -6.11
C LYS A 345 -4.42 -42.69 -6.00
N THR A 346 -3.60 -43.06 -6.98
CA THR A 346 -2.16 -42.75 -7.04
C THR A 346 -1.84 -41.38 -7.64
N ASN A 347 -2.84 -40.70 -8.23
CA ASN A 347 -2.68 -39.41 -8.90
C ASN A 347 -3.41 -38.28 -8.17
N VAL A 348 -3.95 -38.54 -6.98
CA VAL A 348 -4.69 -37.54 -6.21
C VAL A 348 -4.15 -37.40 -4.79
N LEU A 349 -4.21 -36.17 -4.28
CA LEU A 349 -3.90 -35.84 -2.88
C LEU A 349 -5.05 -35.04 -2.27
N PRO A 350 -5.31 -35.19 -0.95
CA PRO A 350 -6.34 -34.42 -0.29
C PRO A 350 -5.96 -32.93 -0.25
N CYS A 351 -6.85 -32.08 -0.75
CA CYS A 351 -6.59 -30.65 -0.87
C CYS A 351 -7.84 -29.82 -0.54
N CYS A 352 -7.72 -28.68 0.12
CA CYS A 352 -8.89 -27.85 0.37
C CYS A 352 -9.35 -27.12 -0.91
N LEU A 353 -10.62 -26.75 -0.97
CA LEU A 353 -11.19 -26.06 -2.13
C LEU A 353 -10.44 -24.76 -2.49
N TYR A 354 -9.90 -24.06 -1.49
CA TYR A 354 -9.12 -22.84 -1.73
C TYR A 354 -7.83 -23.16 -2.50
N CYS A 355 -7.04 -24.10 -1.99
CA CYS A 355 -5.76 -24.50 -2.58
C CYS A 355 -5.93 -25.16 -3.96
N ASN A 356 -6.94 -26.02 -4.13
CA ASN A 356 -7.18 -26.72 -5.39
C ASN A 356 -7.65 -25.79 -6.54
N ASN A 357 -8.16 -24.60 -6.20
CA ASN A 357 -8.51 -23.57 -7.17
C ASN A 357 -7.34 -22.62 -7.50
N LEU A 358 -6.19 -22.77 -6.83
CA LEU A 358 -4.98 -22.04 -7.21
C LEU A 358 -4.38 -22.71 -8.45
N PRO A 359 -4.19 -21.98 -9.57
CA PRO A 359 -3.68 -22.59 -10.79
C PRO A 359 -2.23 -23.06 -10.58
N MET A 360 -1.99 -24.38 -10.62
CA MET A 360 -0.66 -24.98 -10.43
C MET A 360 0.38 -24.63 -11.52
N THR A 361 -0.01 -23.98 -12.62
CA THR A 361 0.93 -23.50 -13.67
C THR A 361 1.54 -22.15 -13.37
N ILE A 362 1.19 -21.55 -12.25
CA ILE A 362 1.60 -20.20 -11.95
C ILE A 362 2.90 -20.26 -11.15
N SER A 363 3.99 -19.77 -11.72
CA SER A 363 5.18 -19.42 -10.94
C SER A 363 4.74 -18.58 -9.73
N ASN A 364 5.42 -18.66 -8.58
CA ASN A 364 5.11 -17.87 -7.38
C ASN A 364 4.67 -16.43 -7.71
N GLN A 365 5.27 -15.83 -8.74
CA GLN A 365 4.93 -14.54 -9.34
C GLN A 365 3.45 -14.30 -9.67
N GLU A 366 2.72 -15.21 -10.34
CA GLU A 366 1.32 -14.92 -10.73
C GLU A 366 0.30 -15.27 -9.62
N VAL A 367 0.67 -16.08 -8.62
CA VAL A 367 -0.11 -16.26 -7.37
C VAL A 367 -0.07 -14.93 -6.62
N TYR A 368 1.09 -14.29 -6.63
CA TYR A 368 1.28 -12.95 -6.11
C TYR A 368 0.63 -11.85 -6.98
N ASP A 369 0.54 -11.99 -8.30
CA ASP A 369 -0.22 -11.07 -9.17
C ASP A 369 -1.74 -11.29 -9.11
N SER A 370 -2.23 -12.46 -8.70
CA SER A 370 -3.65 -12.66 -8.33
C SER A 370 -3.99 -11.91 -7.04
N LEU A 371 -3.09 -11.94 -6.03
CA LEU A 371 -3.19 -11.13 -4.81
C LEU A 371 -3.08 -9.61 -5.07
N ARG A 372 -2.62 -9.19 -6.26
CA ARG A 372 -2.42 -7.78 -6.65
C ARG A 372 -3.72 -7.08 -7.06
N ASN A 373 -4.74 -7.78 -7.52
CA ASN A 373 -5.92 -7.14 -8.12
C ASN A 373 -6.98 -6.66 -7.13
N ASP A 374 -6.86 -6.97 -5.83
CA ASP A 374 -7.94 -6.70 -4.86
C ASP A 374 -7.64 -5.63 -3.78
N ILE A 375 -6.46 -5.00 -3.78
CA ILE A 375 -6.07 -4.03 -2.72
C ILE A 375 -6.24 -2.56 -3.15
N VAL A 376 -7.01 -2.30 -4.22
CA VAL A 376 -7.43 -0.93 -4.59
C VAL A 376 -8.90 -0.73 -4.24
N GLY A 377 -9.21 -0.73 -2.95
CA GLY A 377 -10.56 -0.50 -2.44
C GLY A 377 -10.56 -0.12 -0.97
N GLU A 378 -10.32 1.17 -0.67
CA GLU A 378 -10.33 1.71 0.69
C GLU A 378 -11.70 1.57 1.38
N LYS A 379 -11.74 0.97 2.58
CA LYS A 379 -12.76 1.21 3.61
C LYS A 379 -12.11 1.18 5.00
N TYR A 380 -11.76 2.34 5.55
CA TYR A 380 -11.11 2.46 6.88
C TYR A 380 -12.12 2.89 7.97
N LYS A 381 -11.88 2.48 9.24
CA LYS A 381 -12.63 2.88 10.45
C LYS A 381 -12.20 4.29 10.92
N ASP A 382 -13.12 5.09 11.49
CA ASP A 382 -12.91 6.51 11.86
C ASP A 382 -12.21 6.64 13.23
N PHE A 383 -10.87 6.63 13.22
CA PHE A 383 -10.04 6.90 14.41
C PHE A 383 -9.57 8.36 14.39
N ARG A 384 -9.58 9.03 15.55
CA ARG A 384 -9.16 10.44 15.66
C ARG A 384 -8.11 10.64 16.75
N LEU A 385 -7.15 11.52 16.50
CA LEU A 385 -6.19 11.98 17.51
C LEU A 385 -6.72 13.25 18.15
N CYS A 386 -6.82 13.26 19.49
CA CYS A 386 -7.42 14.34 20.26
C CYS A 386 -6.50 14.77 21.42
N ASN A 387 -6.56 16.05 21.76
CA ASN A 387 -5.96 16.56 23.00
C ASN A 387 -6.89 16.30 24.20
N LYS A 388 -6.37 16.46 25.43
CA LYS A 388 -7.08 16.11 26.68
C LYS A 388 -8.44 16.82 26.82
N LYS A 389 -8.53 18.08 26.35
CA LYS A 389 -9.78 18.87 26.38
C LYS A 389 -10.83 18.35 25.40
N ASN A 390 -10.43 17.82 24.25
CA ASN A 390 -11.34 17.26 23.26
C ASN A 390 -11.74 15.81 23.58
N VAL A 391 -10.88 15.02 24.22
CA VAL A 391 -11.23 13.70 24.77
C VAL A 391 -12.38 13.84 25.77
N TRP A 392 -12.30 14.81 26.67
CA TRP A 392 -13.34 15.07 27.68
C TRP A 392 -14.69 15.46 27.07
N LYS A 393 -14.68 16.25 25.98
CA LYS A 393 -15.90 16.59 25.23
C LYS A 393 -16.56 15.38 24.57
N HIS A 394 -15.78 14.43 24.05
CA HIS A 394 -16.30 13.21 23.43
C HIS A 394 -16.82 12.21 24.48
N HIS A 395 -16.18 12.14 25.65
CA HIS A 395 -16.68 11.41 26.82
C HIS A 395 -18.05 11.95 27.30
N MET A 396 -18.19 13.29 27.43
CA MET A 396 -19.45 13.92 27.85
C MET A 396 -20.58 13.79 26.81
N ALA A 397 -20.24 13.58 25.54
CA ALA A 397 -21.21 13.45 24.44
C ALA A 397 -21.68 12.01 24.16
N ASN A 398 -21.23 11.01 24.95
CA ASN A 398 -21.52 9.57 24.76
C ASN A 398 -21.34 9.08 23.31
N THR A 399 -20.25 9.51 22.64
CA THR A 399 -19.87 9.07 21.28
C THR A 399 -18.56 8.30 21.28
N PHE A 400 -18.21 7.70 22.41
CA PHE A 400 -16.86 7.25 22.76
C PHE A 400 -16.85 5.74 23.01
N LEU A 401 -15.94 4.99 22.37
CA LEU A 401 -15.75 3.55 22.61
C LEU A 401 -14.52 3.27 23.47
N THR A 402 -13.37 3.83 23.11
CA THR A 402 -12.09 3.60 23.81
C THR A 402 -11.06 4.66 23.41
N ASP A 403 -10.15 5.01 24.32
CA ASP A 403 -8.96 5.82 24.02
C ASP A 403 -7.65 5.15 24.45
N LYS A 404 -6.56 5.60 23.82
CA LYS A 404 -5.19 5.25 24.20
C LYS A 404 -4.31 6.48 24.17
N GLN A 405 -3.70 6.80 25.30
CA GLN A 405 -2.73 7.89 25.42
C GLN A 405 -1.44 7.54 24.64
N ILE A 406 -0.97 8.47 23.81
CA ILE A 406 0.33 8.40 23.12
C ILE A 406 1.36 9.29 23.82
N SER A 407 0.95 10.45 24.34
CA SER A 407 1.83 11.39 25.07
C SER A 407 1.03 12.29 26.03
N GLU A 408 1.69 13.17 26.80
CA GLU A 408 1.07 13.97 27.88
C GLU A 408 -0.20 14.74 27.47
N ASN A 409 -0.35 15.11 26.19
CA ASN A 409 -1.54 15.80 25.69
C ASN A 409 -2.07 15.26 24.34
N CYS A 410 -1.80 13.99 24.03
CA CYS A 410 -2.21 13.38 22.77
C CYS A 410 -2.77 11.96 22.98
N PHE A 411 -4.00 11.74 22.53
CA PHE A 411 -4.77 10.51 22.72
C PHE A 411 -5.34 10.06 21.38
N ILE A 412 -5.29 8.77 21.08
CA ILE A 412 -6.11 8.17 20.02
C ILE A 412 -7.46 7.86 20.64
N VAL A 413 -8.53 8.34 20.02
CA VAL A 413 -9.90 8.09 20.45
C VAL A 413 -10.65 7.35 19.34
N GLU A 414 -11.22 6.21 19.69
CA GLU A 414 -12.19 5.47 18.88
C GLU A 414 -13.60 5.93 19.27
N LEU A 415 -14.38 6.37 18.28
CA LEU A 415 -15.72 6.91 18.50
C LEU A 415 -16.79 5.88 18.14
N GLU A 416 -17.82 5.79 18.97
CA GLU A 416 -19.02 5.01 18.68
C GLU A 416 -19.82 5.73 17.59
N LYS A 417 -20.02 5.07 16.44
CA LYS A 417 -21.07 5.52 15.53
C LYS A 417 -22.40 5.32 16.28
N LYS A 418 -23.24 6.36 16.41
CA LYS A 418 -24.59 6.29 17.03
C LYS A 418 -25.53 5.43 16.20
N ARG A 419 -26.09 4.33 16.70
CA ARG A 419 -26.99 3.41 15.94
C ARG A 419 -28.41 3.51 16.53
N CYS A 420 -29.42 4.01 15.81
CA CYS A 420 -30.84 3.95 16.19
C CYS A 420 -31.51 2.69 15.61
N SER A 421 -32.55 2.18 16.29
CA SER A 421 -33.34 1.02 15.87
C SER A 421 -34.82 1.40 15.63
N CYS A 422 -35.45 0.80 14.61
CA CYS A 422 -36.88 0.91 14.30
C CYS A 422 -37.43 -0.49 13.98
N SER A 423 -38.66 -0.78 14.40
CA SER A 423 -39.35 -2.09 14.34
C SER A 423 -40.12 -2.35 13.03
N THR A 424 -39.73 -1.72 11.93
CA THR A 424 -40.27 -1.97 10.56
C THR A 424 -39.12 -2.40 9.64
N PRO A 425 -39.29 -3.41 8.74
CA PRO A 425 -38.17 -4.15 8.13
C PRO A 425 -37.11 -3.23 7.51
N LEU A 426 -35.90 -3.34 8.07
CA LEU A 426 -34.88 -2.30 8.12
C LEU A 426 -34.16 -2.06 6.78
N GLN A 427 -34.44 -0.92 6.16
CA GLN A 427 -33.41 -0.09 5.54
C GLN A 427 -32.50 0.51 6.63
N VAL A 428 -31.19 0.35 6.42
CA VAL A 428 -30.07 1.31 6.63
C VAL A 428 -30.21 2.39 7.72
N ALA A 429 -29.25 2.48 8.64
CA ALA A 429 -28.57 3.76 8.95
C ALA A 429 -27.36 3.63 9.90
N TYR A 430 -26.34 4.44 9.59
CA TYR A 430 -25.53 5.19 10.54
C TYR A 430 -25.46 6.63 10.03
N PHE A 431 -25.65 7.68 10.82
CA PHE A 431 -26.89 8.27 11.38
C PHE A 431 -26.70 9.81 11.28
N THR A 432 -27.73 10.62 11.56
CA THR A 432 -27.58 12.06 11.86
C THR A 432 -26.56 12.33 12.95
#